data_AF-A0A511V8W0-F1
#
_entry.id   AF-A0A511V8W0-F1
#
_cell.length_a   1.000
_cell.length_b   1.000
_cell.length_c   1.000
_cell.angle_alpha   90.00
_cell.angle_beta   90.00
_cell.angle_gamma   90.00
#
_symmetry.space_group_name_H-M   'P 1'
#
loop_
_entity.id
_entity.type
_entity.pdbx_description
1 polymer ?
#
loop_
_entity_poly.entity_id
_entity_poly.type
_entity_poly.pdbx_seq_one_letter_code
_entity_poly.pdbx_strand_id
1 'polypeptide(L)' 'MKRKYSVEFKYEVVKMVLESKKPSDVARQYKINSRIIYRWIREYKQGKYNLTVG' A
#
# COMPACT_ATOMS: atom_id res chain seq x y z
N MET A 1 7.59 15.67 -11.30
CA MET A 1 6.18 15.65 -10.86
C MET A 1 5.98 14.49 -9.88
N LYS A 2 5.58 14.72 -8.62
CA LYS A 2 5.36 13.64 -7.64
C LYS A 2 4.03 12.95 -7.97
N ARG A 3 4.04 11.64 -8.27
CA ARG A 3 2.79 10.86 -8.39
C ARG A 3 2.07 10.89 -7.03
N LYS A 4 0.86 11.44 -7.01
CA LYS A 4 -0.02 11.39 -5.84
C LYS A 4 -0.90 10.16 -5.96
N TYR A 5 -0.93 9.35 -4.92
CA TYR A 5 -1.83 8.21 -4.78
C TYR A 5 -2.86 8.54 -3.71
N SER A 6 -4.12 8.21 -3.97
CA SER A 6 -5.21 8.35 -2.99
C SER A 6 -4.99 7.43 -1.79
N VAL A 7 -5.69 7.69 -0.69
CA VAL A 7 -5.53 6.90 0.54
C VAL A 7 -6.13 5.50 0.33
N GLU A 8 -7.28 5.43 -0.34
CA GLU A 8 -8.01 4.24 -0.72
C GLU A 8 -7.12 3.30 -1.55
N PHE A 9 -6.42 3.84 -2.54
CA PHE A 9 -5.51 3.06 -3.37
C PHE A 9 -4.33 2.49 -2.55
N LYS A 10 -3.75 3.29 -1.65
CA LYS A 10 -2.67 2.80 -0.78
C LYS A 10 -3.15 1.70 0.15
N TYR A 11 -4.37 1.85 0.70
CA TYR A 11 -4.99 0.86 1.56
C TYR A 11 -5.20 -0.46 0.81
N GLU A 12 -5.78 -0.43 -0.40
CA GLU A 12 -5.98 -1.62 -1.23
C GLU A 12 -4.65 -2.34 -1.52
N VAL A 13 -3.63 -1.59 -1.95
CA VAL A 13 -2.29 -2.13 -2.24
C VAL A 13 -1.68 -2.79 -1.00
N VAL A 14 -1.76 -2.14 0.16
CA VAL A 14 -1.21 -2.70 1.41
C VAL A 14 -1.98 -3.94 1.84
N LYS A 15 -3.31 -3.91 1.80
CA LYS A 15 -4.17 -5.05 2.15
C LYS A 15 -3.86 -6.27 1.29
N MET A 16 -3.74 -6.08 -0.02
CA MET A 16 -3.40 -7.16 -0.96
C MET A 16 -2.03 -7.80 -0.66
N VAL A 17 -1.06 -7.00 -0.22
CA VAL A 17 0.26 -7.50 0.18
C VAL A 17 0.23 -8.22 1.53
N LEU A 18 -0.56 -7.73 2.49
CA LEU A 18 -0.69 -8.37 3.79
C LEU A 18 -1.45 -9.70 3.72
N GLU A 19 -2.43 -9.81 2.83
CA GLU A 19 -3.30 -11.00 2.72
C GLU A 19 -2.65 -12.16 1.96
N SER A 20 -1.90 -11.92 0.86
CA SER A 20 -1.35 -13.04 0.07
C SER A 20 -0.29 -12.70 -0.98
N LYS A 21 0.01 -11.44 -1.29
CA LYS A 21 0.93 -11.12 -2.40
C LYS A 21 2.26 -10.57 -1.93
N LYS A 22 3.35 -10.99 -2.59
CA LYS A 22 4.65 -10.36 -2.39
C LYS A 22 4.61 -8.91 -2.90
N PRO A 23 5.26 -7.95 -2.21
CA PRO A 23 5.31 -6.55 -2.64
C PRO A 23 5.81 -6.37 -4.09
N SER A 24 6.70 -7.24 -4.56
CA SER A 24 7.22 -7.24 -5.93
C SER A 24 6.17 -7.51 -7.00
N ASP A 25 5.23 -8.42 -6.73
CA ASP A 25 4.19 -8.79 -7.68
C ASP A 25 3.14 -7.70 -7.78
N VAL A 26 2.77 -7.11 -6.64
CA VAL A 26 1.84 -5.97 -6.58
C VAL A 26 2.46 -4.74 -7.24
N ALA A 27 3.75 -4.48 -7.02
CA ALA A 27 4.51 -3.43 -7.72
C ALA A 27 4.42 -3.57 -9.24
N ARG A 28 4.60 -4.79 -9.76
CA ARG A 28 4.50 -5.09 -11.19
C ARG A 28 3.07 -4.91 -11.71
N GLN A 29 2.07 -5.42 -10.99
CA GLN A 29 0.66 -5.33 -11.37
C GLN A 29 0.19 -3.86 -11.51
N TYR A 30 0.53 -3.02 -10.54
CA TYR A 30 0.12 -1.62 -10.51
C TYR A 30 1.14 -0.66 -11.15
N LYS A 31 2.24 -1.19 -11.72
CA LYS A 31 3.36 -0.42 -12.30
C LYS A 31 3.88 0.67 -11.35
N ILE A 32 4.05 0.30 -10.08
CA ILE A 32 4.58 1.15 -9.00
C ILE A 32 5.86 0.57 -8.42
N ASN A 33 6.65 1.39 -7.71
CA ASN A 33 7.90 0.93 -7.13
C ASN A 33 7.64 0.10 -5.85
N SER A 34 8.25 -1.08 -5.71
CA SER A 34 8.10 -1.89 -4.50
C SER A 34 8.54 -1.14 -3.23
N ARG A 35 9.51 -0.21 -3.30
CA ARG A 35 9.92 0.63 -2.16
C ARG A 35 8.79 1.49 -1.62
N ILE A 36 7.91 2.02 -2.49
CA ILE A 36 6.77 2.82 -2.01
C ILE A 36 5.74 1.95 -1.30
N ILE A 37 5.58 0.69 -1.73
CA ILE A 37 4.72 -0.30 -1.08
C ILE A 37 5.25 -0.63 0.31
N TYR A 38 6.56 -0.89 0.47
CA TYR A 38 7.16 -1.11 1.80
C TYR A 38 6.95 0.08 2.74
N ARG A 39 7.02 1.31 2.20
CA ARG A 39 6.71 2.52 2.96
C ARG A 39 5.25 2.54 3.40
N TRP A 40 4.31 2.23 2.51
CA TRP A 40 2.88 2.20 2.84
C TRP A 40 2.55 1.10 3.84
N ILE A 41 3.18 -0.07 3.78
CA ILE A 41 3.00 -1.12 4.79
C ILE A 41 3.46 -0.64 6.17
N ARG A 42 4.59 0.08 6.26
CA ARG A 42 5.05 0.67 7.52
C ARG A 42 4.08 1.73 8.04
N GLU A 43 3.62 2.62 7.15
CA GLU A 43 2.62 3.64 7.49
C GLU A 43 1.28 3.00 7.95
N TYR A 44 0.86 1.90 7.31
CA TYR A 44 -0.32 1.13 7.71
C TYR A 44 -0.18 0.55 9.12
N LYS A 45 0.95 -0.10 9.42
CA LYS A 45 1.24 -0.67 10.75
C LYS A 45 1.33 0.39 11.86
N GLN A 46 1.62 1.63 11.50
CA GLN A 46 1.60 2.78 12.41
C GLN A 46 0.18 3.39 12.57
N GLY A 47 -0.84 2.75 12.00
CA GLY A 47 -2.24 3.18 12.09
C GLY A 47 -2.63 4.34 11.17
N LYS A 48 -1.74 4.76 10.26
CA LYS A 48 -1.97 5.91 9.37
C LYS A 48 -3.07 5.69 8.33
N TYR A 49 -3.43 4.43 8.10
CA TYR A 49 -4.51 4.01 7.20
C TYR A 49 -5.57 3.18 7.92
N ASN A 50 -5.63 3.24 9.27
CA ASN A 50 -6.77 2.72 10.00
C ASN A 50 -7.99 3.56 9.61
N LEU A 51 -8.70 3.09 8.59
CA LEU A 51 -10.12 3.38 8.40
C LEU A 51 -10.79 2.76 9.61
N THR A 52 -10.96 3.55 10.66
CA THR A 52 -11.63 3.16 11.90
C THR A 52 -12.99 2.58 11.52
N VAL A 53 -13.10 1.26 11.56
CA VAL A 53 -14.39 0.64 11.82
C VAL A 53 -14.62 0.96 13.30
N GLY A 54 -15.59 1.84 13.56
CA GLY A 54 -16.04 2.15 14.91
C GLY A 54 -16.58 0.92 15.63
#